data_AF-A0A924FH69-F1
#
_entry.id   AF-A0A924FH69-F1
#
_cell.length_a   1.000
_cell.length_b   1.000
_cell.length_c   1.000
_cell.angle_alpha   90.00
_cell.angle_beta   90.00
_cell.angle_gamma   90.00
#
_symmetry.space_group_name_H-M   'P 1'
#
loop_
_entity.id
_entity.type
_entity.pdbx_description
1 polymer ?
#
loop_
_entity_poly.entity_id
_entity_poly.type
_entity_poly.pdbx_seq_one_letter_code
_entity_poly.pdbx_strand_id
1 'polypeptide(L)'
;MNLNGAHWHLLVNHFPIIGGLMATIVLGFGLFRSNESVIRLSFGLFVLMSIATFITNQTGEQAEHYLESINALDKAIFHEHEDAADWANIGMYLTGGLSLLTLIWQRAKQLKFLPLLILIVALITFGLMANAGRLGGLIMHKELRSETSSKISH
;
A
#
# COMPACT_ATOMS: atom_id res chain seq x y z
N MET A 1 9.66 20.66 18.65
CA MET A 1 9.03 20.28 17.36
C MET A 1 7.77 19.51 17.68
N ASN A 2 6.59 20.07 17.40
CA ASN A 2 5.34 19.31 17.57
C ASN A 2 5.25 18.30 16.42
N LEU A 3 5.34 17.01 16.75
CA LEU A 3 5.05 15.94 15.79
C LEU A 3 3.55 16.00 15.47
N ASN A 4 3.22 16.44 14.26
CA ASN A 4 1.84 16.43 13.75
C ASN A 4 1.57 15.12 12.98
N GLY A 5 0.29 14.87 12.62
CA GLY A 5 -0.09 13.68 11.83
C GLY A 5 0.66 13.55 10.52
N ALA A 6 0.97 14.68 9.85
CA ALA A 6 1.72 14.70 8.60
C ALA A 6 3.15 14.16 8.73
N HIS A 7 3.86 14.48 9.83
CA HIS A 7 5.20 13.92 10.07
C HIS A 7 5.15 12.40 10.22
N TRP A 8 4.17 11.89 10.97
CA TRP A 8 4.01 10.45 11.14
C TRP A 8 3.62 9.75 9.85
N HIS A 9 2.68 10.32 9.09
CA HIS A 9 2.26 9.76 7.82
C HIS A 9 3.42 9.66 6.82
N LEU A 10 4.21 10.73 6.66
CA LEU A 10 5.39 10.72 5.79
C LEU A 10 6.46 9.69 6.21
N LEU A 11 6.56 9.41 7.52
CA LEU A 11 7.49 8.41 8.03
C LEU A 11 7.04 6.98 7.68
N VAL A 12 5.74 6.69 7.82
CA VAL A 12 5.21 5.33 7.73
C VAL A 12 4.66 4.95 6.36
N ASN A 13 4.31 5.91 5.50
CA ASN A 13 3.58 5.65 4.25
C ASN A 13 4.37 4.84 3.20
N HIS A 14 5.70 4.81 3.29
CA HIS A 14 6.52 4.00 2.38
C HIS A 14 6.56 2.52 2.78
N PHE A 15 6.25 2.18 4.04
CA PHE A 15 6.33 0.81 4.53
C PHE A 15 5.38 -0.13 3.77
N PRO A 16 4.08 0.18 3.61
CA PRO A 16 3.17 -0.68 2.87
C PRO A 16 3.58 -0.91 1.41
N ILE A 17 4.06 0.14 0.73
CA ILE A 17 4.41 0.09 -0.70
C ILE A 17 5.67 -0.77 -0.90
N ILE A 18 6.75 -0.42 -0.22
CA ILE A 18 8.05 -1.08 -0.39
C ILE A 18 8.01 -2.48 0.21
N GLY A 19 7.47 -2.61 1.43
CA GLY A 19 7.37 -3.91 2.08
C GLY A 19 6.37 -4.84 1.40
N GLY A 20 5.29 -4.31 0.82
CA GLY A 20 4.35 -5.07 -0.02
C GLY A 20 5.00 -5.58 -1.31
N LEU A 21 5.81 -4.76 -1.97
CA LEU A 21 6.61 -5.18 -3.13
C LEU A 21 7.61 -6.29 -2.75
N MET A 22 8.33 -6.11 -1.64
CA MET A 22 9.28 -7.10 -1.14
C MET A 22 8.57 -8.42 -0.81
N ALA A 23 7.42 -8.38 -0.15
CA ALA A 23 6.61 -9.57 0.14
C ALA A 23 6.17 -10.29 -1.15
N THR A 24 5.77 -9.53 -2.17
CA THR A 24 5.40 -10.05 -3.50
C THR A 24 6.57 -10.74 -4.19
N ILE A 25 7.77 -10.14 -4.16
CA ILE A 25 8.99 -10.74 -4.72
C ILE A 25 9.34 -12.03 -3.98
N VAL A 26 9.27 -12.03 -2.64
CA VAL A 26 9.54 -13.22 -1.82
C VAL A 26 8.54 -14.34 -2.13
N LEU A 27 7.24 -14.03 -2.29
CA LEU A 27 6.22 -15.00 -2.70
C LEU A 27 6.53 -15.58 -4.09
N GLY A 28 6.84 -14.72 -5.06
CA GLY A 28 7.21 -15.14 -6.42
C GLY A 28 8.44 -16.05 -6.43
N PHE A 29 9.47 -15.70 -5.65
CA PHE A 29 10.67 -16.54 -5.49
C PHE A 29 10.35 -17.88 -4.80
N GLY A 30 9.51 -17.85 -3.76
CA GLY A 30 9.05 -19.06 -3.07
C GLY A 30 8.31 -20.01 -4.00
N LEU A 31 7.43 -19.48 -4.86
CA LEU A 31 6.72 -20.26 -5.88
C LEU A 31 7.66 -20.81 -6.95
N PHE A 32 8.56 -19.98 -7.48
CA PHE A 32 9.55 -20.40 -8.47
C PHE A 32 10.46 -21.53 -7.96
N ARG A 33 10.82 -21.49 -6.67
CA ARG A 33 11.62 -22.55 -6.02
C ARG A 33 10.80 -23.65 -5.37
N SER A 34 9.47 -23.59 -5.44
CA SER A 34 8.56 -24.52 -4.76
C SER A 34 8.91 -24.71 -3.28
N ASN A 35 9.34 -23.63 -2.61
CA ASN A 35 9.79 -23.65 -1.22
C ASN A 35 8.67 -23.16 -0.28
N GLU A 36 8.03 -24.11 0.38
CA GLU A 36 6.92 -23.89 1.32
C GLU A 36 7.25 -22.96 2.49
N SER A 37 8.51 -22.93 2.93
CA SER A 37 8.95 -22.04 4.02
C SER A 37 9.02 -20.59 3.55
N VAL A 38 9.52 -20.36 2.33
CA VAL A 38 9.60 -19.02 1.73
C VAL A 38 8.20 -18.49 1.41
N ILE A 39 7.31 -19.34 0.90
CA ILE A 39 5.90 -18.98 0.67
C ILE A 39 5.24 -18.56 1.99
N ARG A 40 5.39 -19.34 3.06
CA ARG A 40 4.84 -18.97 4.37
C ARG A 40 5.44 -17.69 4.95
N LEU A 41 6.72 -17.44 4.73
CA LEU A 41 7.36 -16.17 5.12
C LEU A 41 6.68 -14.99 4.42
N SER A 42 6.44 -15.09 3.11
CA SER A 42 5.77 -14.02 2.36
C SER A 42 4.35 -13.73 2.87
N PHE A 43 3.59 -14.76 3.26
CA PHE A 43 2.28 -14.56 3.89
C PHE A 43 2.38 -13.81 5.21
N GLY A 44 3.36 -14.13 6.04
CA GLY A 44 3.64 -13.38 7.26
C GLY A 44 3.97 -11.91 6.98
N LEU A 45 4.76 -11.64 5.94
CA LEU A 45 5.08 -10.29 5.50
C LEU A 45 3.85 -9.53 5.01
N PHE A 46 2.95 -10.15 4.23
CA PHE A 46 1.70 -9.51 3.80
C PHE A 46 0.79 -9.16 4.98
N VAL A 47 0.70 -10.02 6.00
CA VAL A 47 -0.04 -9.70 7.23
C VAL A 47 0.58 -8.50 7.94
N LEU A 48 1.91 -8.46 8.06
CA LEU A 48 2.61 -7.33 8.67
C LEU A 48 2.38 -6.03 7.89
N MET A 49 2.41 -6.10 6.54
CA MET A 49 2.14 -4.94 5.68
C MET A 49 0.70 -4.48 5.74
N SER A 50 -0.26 -5.38 5.91
CA SER A 50 -1.66 -5.04 6.16
C SER A 50 -1.82 -4.24 7.46
N ILE A 51 -1.09 -4.59 8.52
CA ILE A 51 -1.08 -3.81 9.77
C ILE A 51 -0.41 -2.45 9.57
N ALA A 52 0.73 -2.41 8.87
CA ALA A 52 1.40 -1.14 8.55
C ALA A 52 0.52 -0.20 7.70
N THR A 53 -0.30 -0.77 6.82
CA THR A 53 -1.27 -0.03 6.00
C THR A 53 -2.34 0.61 6.86
N PHE A 54 -2.87 -0.12 7.83
CA PHE A 54 -3.81 0.43 8.81
C PHE A 54 -3.22 1.63 9.57
N ILE A 55 -1.97 1.51 10.06
CA ILE A 55 -1.27 2.61 10.75
C ILE A 55 -1.06 3.81 9.81
N THR A 56 -0.69 3.54 8.55
CA THR A 56 -0.50 4.58 7.52
C THR A 56 -1.80 5.33 7.24
N ASN A 57 -2.93 4.63 7.18
CA ASN A 57 -4.24 5.24 6.95
C ASN A 57 -4.63 6.16 8.11
N GLN A 58 -4.52 5.67 9.35
CA GLN A 58 -4.83 6.46 10.55
C GLN A 58 -3.95 7.71 10.69
N THR A 59 -2.68 7.62 10.28
CA THR A 59 -1.78 8.79 10.29
C THR A 59 -2.06 9.75 9.14
N GLY A 60 -2.60 9.25 8.02
CA GLY A 60 -3.04 10.05 6.88
C GLY A 60 -4.24 10.94 7.21
N GLU A 61 -5.28 10.39 7.85
CA GLU A 61 -6.44 11.14 8.33
C GLU A 61 -6.02 12.27 9.30
N GLN A 62 -5.08 11.98 10.21
CA GLN A 62 -4.52 13.01 11.10
C GLN A 62 -3.72 14.08 10.35
N ALA A 63 -3.05 13.71 9.24
CA ALA A 63 -2.34 14.65 8.39
C ALA A 63 -3.31 15.59 7.66
N GLU A 64 -4.43 15.05 7.17
CA GLU A 64 -5.50 15.81 6.55
C GLU A 64 -6.07 16.86 7.49
N HIS A 65 -6.55 16.45 8.67
CA HIS A 65 -7.12 17.36 9.65
C HIS A 65 -6.16 18.48 10.04
N TYR A 66 -4.87 18.15 10.16
CA TYR A 66 -3.85 19.16 10.41
C TYR A 66 -3.71 20.16 9.25
N LEU A 67 -3.60 19.68 8.01
CA LEU A 67 -3.46 20.53 6.82
C LEU A 67 -4.72 21.38 6.57
N GLU A 68 -5.91 20.84 6.84
CA GLU A 68 -7.17 21.57 6.78
C GLU A 68 -7.23 22.68 7.84
N SER A 69 -6.80 22.40 9.08
CA SER A 69 -6.79 23.39 10.17
C SER A 69 -5.94 24.64 9.89
N ILE A 70 -4.93 24.51 9.02
CA ILE A 70 -4.06 25.61 8.60
C ILE A 70 -4.36 26.13 7.19
N ASN A 71 -5.47 25.71 6.56
CA ASN A 71 -5.86 26.06 5.19
C ASN A 71 -4.77 25.80 4.13
N ALA A 72 -3.95 24.76 4.33
CA ALA A 72 -2.88 24.36 3.41
C ALA A 72 -3.27 23.18 2.50
N LEU A 73 -4.52 22.73 2.57
CA LEU A 73 -5.02 21.56 1.85
C LEU A 73 -5.65 21.95 0.51
N ASP A 74 -5.13 21.39 -0.58
CA ASP A 74 -5.77 21.43 -1.90
C ASP A 74 -6.77 20.27 -1.97
N LYS A 75 -8.06 20.55 -1.71
CA LYS A 75 -9.10 19.52 -1.54
C LYS A 75 -9.26 18.61 -2.76
N ALA A 76 -9.09 19.13 -3.97
CA ALA A 76 -9.26 18.32 -5.18
C ALA A 76 -8.16 17.26 -5.31
N ILE A 77 -6.90 17.66 -5.12
CA ILE A 77 -5.75 16.75 -5.22
C ILE A 77 -5.72 15.78 -4.05
N PHE A 78 -6.07 16.25 -2.85
CA PHE A 78 -6.15 15.39 -1.68
C PHE A 78 -7.21 14.30 -1.86
N HIS A 79 -8.40 14.65 -2.35
CA HIS A 79 -9.47 13.70 -2.59
C HIS A 79 -9.08 12.61 -3.61
N GLU A 80 -8.38 12.97 -4.69
CA GLU A 80 -7.86 11.96 -5.63
C GLU A 80 -6.86 11.00 -4.97
N HIS A 81 -5.98 11.51 -4.10
CA HIS A 81 -5.05 10.68 -3.35
C HIS A 81 -5.76 9.76 -2.35
N GLU A 82 -6.75 10.29 -1.63
CA GLU A 82 -7.57 9.55 -0.66
C GLU A 82 -8.32 8.41 -1.34
N ASP A 83 -9.03 8.68 -2.44
CA ASP A 83 -9.74 7.67 -3.22
C ASP A 83 -8.80 6.55 -3.69
N ALA A 84 -7.61 6.91 -4.17
CA ALA A 84 -6.61 5.94 -4.58
C ALA A 84 -6.03 5.15 -3.40
N ALA A 85 -5.82 5.81 -2.26
CA ALA A 85 -5.35 5.18 -1.02
C ALA A 85 -6.38 4.18 -0.49
N ASP A 86 -7.67 4.48 -0.57
CA ASP A 86 -8.74 3.58 -0.15
C ASP A 86 -8.77 2.28 -0.97
N TRP A 87 -8.68 2.38 -2.29
CA TRP A 87 -8.57 1.19 -3.14
C TRP A 87 -7.30 0.39 -2.84
N ALA A 88 -6.18 1.07 -2.59
CA ALA A 88 -4.92 0.42 -2.22
C ALA A 88 -5.02 -0.28 -0.84
N ASN A 89 -5.66 0.36 0.14
CA ASN A 89 -5.92 -0.18 1.47
C ASN A 89 -6.78 -1.44 1.40
N ILE A 90 -7.89 -1.40 0.64
CA ILE A 90 -8.75 -2.56 0.41
C ILE A 90 -7.94 -3.71 -0.21
N GLY A 91 -7.14 -3.44 -1.24
CA GLY A 91 -6.27 -4.44 -1.86
C GLY A 91 -5.31 -5.09 -0.87
N MET A 92 -4.68 -4.29 -0.01
CA MET A 92 -3.73 -4.81 0.99
C MET A 92 -4.42 -5.57 2.11
N TYR A 93 -5.58 -5.12 2.59
CA TYR A 93 -6.36 -5.86 3.58
C TYR A 93 -6.86 -7.19 3.03
N LEU A 94 -7.26 -7.25 1.76
CA LEU A 94 -7.61 -8.50 1.09
C LEU A 94 -6.38 -9.41 0.97
N THR A 95 -5.23 -8.89 0.53
CA THR A 95 -3.98 -9.66 0.40
C THR A 95 -3.51 -10.21 1.75
N GLY A 96 -3.49 -9.37 2.78
CA GLY A 96 -3.13 -9.74 4.15
C GLY A 96 -4.14 -10.71 4.77
N GLY A 97 -5.44 -10.50 4.57
CA GLY A 97 -6.51 -11.37 5.04
C GLY A 97 -6.46 -12.77 4.41
N LEU A 98 -6.27 -12.86 3.09
CA LEU A 98 -6.07 -14.13 2.39
C LEU A 98 -4.81 -14.85 2.87
N SER A 99 -3.72 -14.10 3.08
CA SER A 99 -2.47 -14.63 3.62
C SER A 99 -2.65 -15.19 5.04
N LEU A 100 -3.33 -14.45 5.91
CA LEU A 100 -3.64 -14.87 7.28
C LEU A 100 -4.51 -16.12 7.30
N LEU A 101 -5.56 -16.14 6.49
CA LEU A 101 -6.45 -17.29 6.34
C LEU A 101 -5.67 -18.53 5.90
N THR A 102 -4.75 -18.38 4.94
CA THR A 102 -3.90 -19.48 4.45
C THR A 102 -2.95 -20.00 5.54
N LEU A 103 -2.44 -19.13 6.41
CA LEU A 103 -1.57 -19.51 7.52
C LEU A 103 -2.31 -20.30 8.62
N ILE A 104 -3.51 -19.83 8.99
CA ILE A 104 -4.31 -20.39 10.10
C ILE A 104 -5.09 -21.63 9.66
N TRP A 105 -5.65 -21.62 8.45
CA TRP A 105 -6.53 -22.70 8.00
C TRP A 105 -5.75 -23.85 7.38
N GLN A 106 -5.65 -24.97 8.11
CA GLN A 106 -4.90 -26.15 7.66
C GLN A 106 -5.37 -26.73 6.30
N ARG A 107 -6.66 -26.63 5.96
CA ARG A 107 -7.17 -27.09 4.64
C ARG A 107 -6.76 -26.15 3.51
N ALA A 108 -6.63 -24.85 3.76
CA ALA A 108 -6.16 -23.88 2.78
C ALA A 108 -4.72 -24.20 2.32
N LYS A 109 -3.90 -24.80 3.20
CA LYS A 109 -2.54 -25.27 2.87
C LYS A 109 -2.51 -26.39 1.82
N GLN A 110 -3.62 -27.08 1.60
CA GLN A 110 -3.73 -28.13 0.58
C GLN A 110 -4.10 -27.56 -0.80
N LEU A 111 -4.55 -26.30 -0.87
CA LEU A 111 -4.95 -25.64 -2.11
C LEU A 111 -3.72 -25.07 -2.82
N LYS A 112 -3.15 -25.83 -3.75
CA LYS A 112 -1.96 -25.43 -4.51
C LYS A 112 -2.14 -24.15 -5.34
N PHE A 113 -3.38 -23.74 -5.63
CA PHE A 113 -3.67 -22.51 -6.39
C PHE A 113 -3.68 -21.25 -5.51
N LEU A 114 -3.80 -21.37 -4.18
CA LEU A 114 -3.95 -20.22 -3.27
C LEU A 114 -2.74 -19.29 -3.28
N PRO A 115 -1.49 -19.78 -3.22
CA PRO A 115 -0.31 -18.91 -3.32
C PRO A 115 -0.24 -18.15 -4.65
N LEU A 116 -0.64 -18.77 -5.76
CA LEU A 116 -0.69 -18.13 -7.07
C LEU A 116 -1.78 -17.05 -7.12
N LEU A 117 -2.96 -17.33 -6.55
CA LEU A 117 -4.03 -16.34 -6.42
C LEU A 117 -3.58 -15.13 -5.59
N ILE A 118 -2.95 -15.36 -4.44
CA ILE A 118 -2.41 -14.29 -3.57
C ILE A 118 -1.35 -13.48 -4.32
N LEU A 119 -0.50 -14.12 -5.13
CA LEU A 119 0.49 -13.42 -5.95
C LEU A 119 -0.17 -12.46 -6.94
N ILE A 120 -1.23 -12.90 -7.64
CA ILE A 120 -1.96 -12.06 -8.60
C ILE A 120 -2.61 -10.88 -7.88
N VAL A 121 -3.28 -11.12 -6.76
CA VAL A 121 -3.92 -10.07 -5.96
C VAL A 121 -2.87 -9.09 -5.40
N ALA A 122 -1.71 -9.59 -4.98
CA ALA A 122 -0.62 -8.76 -4.49
C ALA A 122 -0.02 -7.86 -5.58
N LEU A 123 0.10 -8.34 -6.82
CA LEU A 123 0.55 -7.51 -7.95
C LEU A 123 -0.44 -6.39 -8.27
N ILE A 124 -1.75 -6.68 -8.25
CA ILE A 124 -2.80 -5.66 -8.42
C ILE A 124 -2.72 -4.63 -7.29
N THR A 125 -2.61 -5.11 -6.05
CA THR A 125 -2.49 -4.27 -4.85
C THR A 125 -1.27 -3.36 -4.93
N PHE A 126 -0.12 -3.88 -5.37
CA PHE A 126 1.07 -3.08 -5.58
C PHE A 126 0.86 -1.96 -6.61
N GLY A 127 0.16 -2.25 -7.71
CA GLY A 127 -0.20 -1.23 -8.71
C GLY A 127 -1.07 -0.12 -8.14
N LEU A 128 -2.08 -0.48 -7.32
CA LEU A 128 -2.93 0.49 -6.63
C LEU A 128 -2.12 1.34 -5.63
N MET A 129 -1.27 0.71 -4.83
CA MET A 129 -0.37 1.39 -3.88
C MET A 129 0.60 2.34 -4.57
N ALA A 130 1.18 1.94 -5.71
CA ALA A 130 2.06 2.80 -6.49
C ALA A 130 1.31 4.03 -7.04
N ASN A 131 0.05 3.87 -7.46
CA ASN A 131 -0.76 5.00 -7.89
C ASN A 131 -1.12 5.95 -6.72
N ALA A 132 -1.48 5.41 -5.56
CA ALA A 132 -1.72 6.21 -4.35
C ALA A 132 -0.47 7.01 -3.95
N GLY A 133 0.71 6.38 -3.98
CA GLY A 133 1.99 7.05 -3.72
C GLY A 133 2.33 8.14 -4.74
N ARG A 134 2.05 7.91 -6.03
CA ARG A 134 2.21 8.92 -7.09
C ARG A 134 1.34 10.15 -6.84
N LEU A 135 0.07 9.95 -6.50
CA LEU A 135 -0.86 11.04 -6.18
C LEU A 135 -0.45 11.77 -4.90
N GLY A 136 0.01 11.03 -3.88
CA GLY A 136 0.53 11.62 -2.64
C GLY A 136 1.75 12.53 -2.88
N GLY A 137 2.61 12.17 -3.85
CA GLY A 137 3.72 13.02 -4.28
C GLY A 137 3.29 14.39 -4.81
N LEU A 138 2.14 14.47 -5.50
CA LEU A 138 1.58 15.71 -6.06
C LEU A 138 1.05 16.67 -4.99
N ILE A 139 0.69 16.15 -3.81
CA ILE A 139 0.26 16.98 -2.66
C ILE A 139 1.42 17.85 -2.19
N MET A 140 2.62 17.26 -2.04
CA MET A 140 3.81 17.93 -1.52
C MET A 140 4.62 18.70 -2.57
N HIS A 141 4.70 18.20 -3.80
CA HIS A 141 5.58 18.75 -4.84
C HIS A 141 4.75 19.46 -5.92
N LYS A 142 4.64 20.80 -5.80
CA LYS A 142 3.95 21.63 -6.79
C LYS A 142 4.66 21.61 -8.15
N GLU A 143 5.95 21.35 -8.16
CA GLU A 143 6.80 21.22 -9.35
C GLU A 143 6.39 20.06 -10.28
N LEU A 144 5.94 18.93 -9.73
CA LEU A 144 5.45 17.78 -10.50
C LEU A 144 4.13 18.08 -11.24
N ARG A 145 3.41 19.14 -10.83
CA ARG A 145 2.17 19.60 -11.48
C ARG A 145 2.47 20.30 -12.81
N SER A 146 3.60 21.02 -12.91
CA SER A 146 3.97 21.79 -14.10
C SER A 146 4.35 20.90 -15.30
N GLU A 147 5.03 19.78 -15.07
CA GLU A 147 5.40 18.84 -16.14
C GLU A 147 4.18 18.09 -16.71
N THR A 148 3.16 17.81 -15.89
CA THR A 148 1.94 17.14 -16.35
C THR A 148 1.11 18.05 -17.26
N SER A 149 1.04 19.35 -16.95
CA SER A 149 0.35 20.33 -17.80
C SER A 149 1.08 20.59 -19.13
N SER A 150 2.42 20.57 -19.12
CA SER A 150 3.24 20.74 -20.33
C SER A 150 3.12 19.58 -21.34
N LYS A 151 2.78 18.36 -20.90
CA LYS A 151 2.60 17.21 -21.79
C LYS A 151 1.24 17.17 -22.49
N ILE A 152 0.27 17.95 -22.04
CA ILE A 152 -1.08 18.04 -22.65
C ILE A 152 -1.12 19.15 -23.71
N SER A 153 -0.15 20.07 -23.71
CA SER A 153 -0.04 21.18 -24.66
C SER A 153 0.80 20.90 -25.91
N HIS A 154 1.10 19.63 -26.22
CA HIS A 154 1.84 19.22 -27.43
C HIS A 154 1.12 18.12 -28.19
#